data_AF-A0A8H4Y0U0-F1
#
_entry.id   AF-A0A8H4Y0U0-F1
#
_cell.length_a   1.000
_cell.length_b   1.000
_cell.length_c   1.000
_cell.angle_alpha   90.00
_cell.angle_beta   90.00
_cell.angle_gamma   90.00
#
_symmetry.space_group_name_H-M   'P 1'
#
loop_
_entity.id
_entity.type
_entity.pdbx_description
1 polymer ?
#
loop_
_entity_poly.entity_id
_entity_poly.type
_entity_poly.pdbx_seq_one_letter_code
_entity_poly.pdbx_strand_id
1 'polypeptide(L)'
;MTVYNNNPTHPIATMSTAELKALLPQHGPFPLVSKLDDMGRGVPPLELTPPDSPTSKDEAENHGIQSILEVMLEYADRVSGMMQKSDAQEEGSHGELLRALIDYVDQTVLASRNIHTVVASFSIPDSQKSALLYSYYEALHAAQVSPGQQRTGLFGSTYSDTKGIPTTIYTVFGGQGLRSNPIQELSHLFQTYPSLSRDLIQDSTSLMVHLSTTDASAEQLLPQGLDILSWLQDPTHVPALAYLGSAPVSVPLIGLVQLAHYQVTCKTLGLTPGQFRSRISGTTGHSQGIITAAATSVADDWPSWRKATRAAMATLFWIGIRTQQVWNAQHHDKSISEAMIQDSADHDERAPSPMLSVRGLTREHLQTCIDATGRYLKDGGRCLAISMVNGPRNFVVSGPARYLYGLNLQIRKRKQIVIQDSLVKADIVRSSFLDVSVPFHTGWLKEAILMIQHDIKHLQLQPNATMLPIFSAEDGQDLGRQCDNLLPKLVELVVCRGLDWGKATALVYPEPTLDTQTRSQKVLDFGPGGIHGINSLSPAIDGVHTILVGILSGKGAAVGYKGELYG
;
A
#
# COMPACT_ATOMS: atom_id res chain seq x y z
N MET A 1 -42.80 20.22 11.98
CA MET A 1 -41.57 20.75 11.37
C MET A 1 -41.15 19.79 10.27
N THR A 2 -41.28 20.25 9.03
CA THR A 2 -41.30 19.45 7.80
C THR A 2 -39.88 19.01 7.44
N VAL A 3 -39.68 17.70 7.28
CA VAL A 3 -38.43 17.09 6.81
C VAL A 3 -38.41 17.17 5.29
N TYR A 4 -37.45 17.91 4.72
CA TYR A 4 -37.17 17.89 3.29
C TYR A 4 -36.44 16.60 2.93
N ASN A 5 -37.14 15.73 2.22
CA ASN A 5 -36.61 14.52 1.61
C ASN A 5 -36.20 14.86 0.17
N ASN A 6 -34.91 15.12 -0.08
CA ASN A 6 -34.38 15.31 -1.43
C ASN A 6 -33.79 13.99 -1.93
N ASN A 7 -34.65 13.17 -2.54
CA ASN A 7 -34.26 12.06 -3.40
C ASN A 7 -34.47 12.52 -4.85
N PRO A 8 -33.43 12.74 -5.68
CA PRO A 8 -33.61 12.75 -7.12
C PRO A 8 -33.39 11.33 -7.63
N THR A 9 -34.42 10.48 -7.56
CA THR A 9 -34.47 9.27 -8.37
C THR A 9 -34.91 9.66 -9.77
N HIS A 10 -33.97 10.03 -10.64
CA HIS A 10 -34.20 9.96 -12.07
C HIS A 10 -34.10 8.49 -12.49
N PRO A 11 -35.11 7.92 -13.18
CA PRO A 11 -34.95 6.63 -13.82
C PRO A 11 -33.95 6.80 -14.96
N ILE A 12 -32.73 6.26 -14.79
CA ILE A 12 -31.76 6.20 -15.89
C ILE A 12 -32.34 5.21 -16.89
N ALA A 13 -32.79 5.72 -18.04
CA ALA A 13 -33.27 4.91 -19.14
C ALA A 13 -32.11 4.03 -19.62
N THR A 14 -32.33 2.72 -19.69
CA THR A 14 -31.36 1.75 -20.21
C THR A 14 -31.17 1.99 -21.70
N MET A 15 -30.01 2.49 -22.12
CA MET A 15 -29.68 2.66 -23.54
C MET A 15 -29.32 1.31 -24.19
N SER A 16 -30.08 0.93 -25.20
CA SER A 16 -29.83 -0.21 -26.08
C SER A 16 -28.64 0.04 -27.03
N THR A 17 -28.06 -1.04 -27.57
CA THR A 17 -27.00 -0.96 -28.59
C THR A 17 -27.42 -0.14 -29.82
N ALA A 18 -28.73 -0.09 -30.13
CA ALA A 18 -29.29 0.72 -31.21
C ALA A 18 -29.31 2.23 -30.87
N GLU A 19 -29.59 2.60 -29.62
CA GLU A 19 -29.57 3.98 -29.15
C GLU A 19 -28.13 4.51 -29.04
N LEU A 20 -27.17 3.68 -28.60
CA LEU A 20 -25.75 4.04 -28.62
C LEU A 20 -25.27 4.30 -30.06
N LYS A 21 -25.68 3.46 -31.02
CA LYS A 21 -25.40 3.65 -32.45
C LYS A 21 -25.98 4.95 -33.01
N ALA A 22 -27.10 5.43 -32.49
CA ALA A 22 -27.71 6.69 -32.91
C ALA A 22 -26.94 7.92 -32.41
N LEU A 23 -26.24 7.81 -31.29
CA LEU A 23 -25.38 8.87 -30.73
C LEU A 23 -23.96 8.87 -31.34
N LEU A 24 -23.53 7.76 -31.95
CA LEU A 24 -22.24 7.67 -32.63
C LEU A 24 -22.27 8.42 -33.98
N PRO A 25 -21.22 9.19 -34.35
CA PRO A 25 -21.16 9.87 -35.63
C PRO A 25 -21.28 8.89 -36.81
N GLN A 26 -22.34 9.03 -37.62
CA GLN A 26 -22.60 8.16 -38.78
C GLN A 26 -21.62 8.38 -39.95
N HIS A 27 -20.98 9.56 -40.00
CA HIS A 27 -19.98 9.92 -40.99
C HIS A 27 -18.77 10.55 -40.30
N GLY A 28 -17.83 9.70 -39.93
CA GLY A 28 -16.47 10.02 -39.49
C GLY A 28 -15.57 8.81 -39.79
N PRO A 29 -14.23 8.91 -39.70
CA PRO A 29 -13.32 7.84 -40.12
C PRO A 29 -13.31 6.61 -39.17
N PHE A 30 -14.40 6.34 -38.46
CA PHE A 30 -14.44 5.41 -37.33
C PHE A 30 -15.22 4.13 -37.67
N PRO A 31 -14.56 2.95 -37.73
CA PRO A 31 -15.17 1.65 -38.03
C PRO A 31 -15.86 1.01 -36.81
N LEU A 32 -16.45 1.83 -35.91
CA LEU A 32 -17.06 1.35 -34.66
C LEU A 32 -18.41 0.67 -34.92
N VAL A 33 -19.20 1.22 -35.86
CA VAL A 33 -20.53 0.70 -36.22
C VAL A 33 -20.42 -0.69 -36.83
N SER A 34 -19.46 -0.93 -37.72
CA SER A 34 -19.24 -2.24 -38.35
C SER A 34 -18.75 -3.31 -37.36
N LYS A 35 -17.86 -2.96 -36.42
CA LYS A 35 -17.45 -3.89 -35.36
C LYS A 35 -18.59 -4.22 -34.37
N LEU A 36 -19.44 -3.25 -34.04
CA LEU A 36 -20.64 -3.48 -33.21
C LEU A 36 -21.70 -4.35 -33.92
N ASP A 37 -21.78 -4.30 -35.25
CA ASP A 37 -22.68 -5.14 -36.06
C ASP A 37 -22.23 -6.61 -36.13
N ASP A 38 -20.92 -6.87 -36.19
CA ASP A 38 -20.37 -8.23 -36.24
C ASP A 38 -20.48 -8.98 -34.90
N MET A 39 -20.48 -8.26 -33.77
CA MET A 39 -20.41 -8.83 -32.42
C MET A 39 -21.77 -9.02 -31.72
N GLY A 40 -22.84 -8.38 -32.19
CA GLY A 40 -24.19 -8.49 -31.60
C GLY A 40 -24.89 -9.85 -31.79
N ARG A 41 -24.21 -10.87 -32.34
CA ARG A 41 -24.81 -12.16 -32.72
C ARG A 41 -24.49 -13.35 -31.81
N GLY A 42 -23.78 -13.19 -30.68
CA GLY A 42 -23.52 -14.36 -29.82
C GLY A 42 -22.92 -14.08 -28.45
N VAL A 43 -23.77 -13.93 -27.43
CA VAL A 43 -23.45 -14.27 -26.03
C VAL A 43 -24.73 -14.82 -25.36
N PRO A 44 -24.82 -16.12 -25.00
CA PRO A 44 -25.96 -16.67 -24.25
C PRO A 44 -25.84 -16.38 -22.73
N PRO A 45 -26.93 -16.52 -21.95
CA PRO A 45 -26.95 -16.18 -20.52
C PRO A 45 -26.15 -17.17 -19.65
N LEU A 46 -25.49 -16.65 -18.60
CA LEU A 46 -24.67 -17.41 -17.64
C LEU A 46 -25.48 -18.34 -16.72
N GLU A 47 -24.99 -19.58 -16.57
CA GLU A 47 -25.31 -20.51 -15.48
C GLU A 47 -23.98 -20.93 -14.84
N LEU A 48 -23.76 -20.60 -13.56
CA LEU A 48 -22.46 -20.76 -12.87
C LEU A 48 -22.39 -22.09 -12.10
N THR A 49 -21.31 -22.85 -12.32
CA THR A 49 -20.81 -23.88 -11.38
C THR A 49 -19.35 -23.54 -10.98
N PRO A 50 -18.87 -24.01 -9.80
CA PRO A 50 -17.60 -23.55 -9.20
C PRO A 50 -16.35 -24.14 -9.89
N PRO A 51 -15.16 -23.54 -9.69
CA PRO A 51 -14.08 -23.57 -10.67
C PRO A 51 -13.15 -24.78 -10.52
N ASP A 52 -12.84 -25.40 -11.66
CA ASP A 52 -11.51 -25.89 -12.00
C ASP A 52 -11.09 -25.19 -13.31
N SER A 53 -9.78 -25.05 -13.54
CA SER A 53 -9.07 -24.42 -14.69
C SER A 53 -9.92 -23.86 -15.85
N PRO A 54 -9.67 -22.62 -16.33
CA PRO A 54 -10.47 -21.97 -17.37
C PRO A 54 -10.64 -22.88 -18.60
N THR A 55 -11.89 -23.07 -19.02
CA THR A 55 -12.21 -23.89 -20.19
C THR A 55 -11.93 -23.10 -21.47
N SER A 56 -11.79 -23.79 -22.61
CA SER A 56 -11.63 -23.13 -23.92
C SER A 56 -12.79 -22.20 -24.29
N LYS A 57 -13.95 -22.39 -23.67
CA LYS A 57 -15.13 -21.53 -23.82
C LYS A 57 -14.99 -20.24 -23.02
N ASP A 58 -14.48 -20.31 -21.78
CA ASP A 58 -14.23 -19.14 -20.93
C ASP A 58 -13.14 -18.23 -21.53
N GLU A 59 -12.12 -18.83 -22.16
CA GLU A 59 -11.05 -18.08 -22.84
C GLU A 59 -11.57 -17.32 -24.07
N ALA A 60 -12.43 -17.96 -24.89
CA ALA A 60 -13.02 -17.33 -26.07
C ALA A 60 -13.99 -16.19 -25.69
N GLU A 61 -14.78 -16.37 -24.62
CA GLU A 61 -15.68 -15.35 -24.10
C GLU A 61 -14.91 -14.15 -23.52
N ASN A 62 -13.87 -14.41 -22.72
CA ASN A 62 -12.99 -13.35 -22.19
C ASN A 62 -12.30 -12.56 -23.30
N HIS A 63 -11.88 -13.21 -24.39
CA HIS A 63 -11.32 -12.53 -25.55
C HIS A 63 -12.36 -11.59 -26.21
N GLY A 64 -13.62 -12.00 -26.32
CA GLY A 64 -14.70 -11.16 -26.84
C GLY A 64 -14.95 -9.92 -25.97
N ILE A 65 -15.07 -10.10 -24.65
CA ILE A 65 -15.26 -9.01 -23.68
C ILE A 65 -14.06 -8.06 -23.72
N GLN A 66 -12.84 -8.59 -23.75
CA GLN A 66 -11.62 -7.80 -23.85
C GLN A 66 -11.62 -6.88 -25.08
N SER A 67 -11.87 -7.43 -26.27
CA SER A 67 -11.86 -6.65 -27.52
C SER A 67 -12.93 -5.55 -27.55
N ILE A 68 -14.13 -5.82 -26.99
CA ILE A 68 -15.18 -4.80 -26.87
C ILE A 68 -14.74 -3.70 -25.91
N LEU A 69 -14.20 -4.06 -24.75
CA LEU A 69 -13.75 -3.11 -23.74
C LEU A 69 -12.63 -2.21 -24.29
N GLU A 70 -11.62 -2.78 -24.95
CA GLU A 70 -10.52 -2.04 -25.59
C GLU A 70 -11.03 -0.98 -26.57
N VAL A 71 -11.94 -1.35 -27.48
CA VAL A 71 -12.49 -0.43 -28.48
C VAL A 71 -13.31 0.68 -27.84
N MET A 72 -14.12 0.35 -26.83
CA MET A 72 -14.96 1.33 -26.14
C MET A 72 -14.12 2.34 -25.36
N LEU A 73 -13.07 1.87 -24.67
CA LEU A 73 -12.18 2.73 -23.91
C LEU A 73 -11.27 3.56 -24.82
N GLU A 74 -10.81 3.02 -25.95
CA GLU A 74 -10.08 3.83 -26.96
C GLU A 74 -10.96 4.97 -27.51
N TYR A 75 -12.25 4.69 -27.71
CA TYR A 75 -13.20 5.72 -28.14
C TYR A 75 -13.46 6.75 -27.03
N ALA A 76 -13.62 6.31 -25.78
CA ALA A 76 -13.74 7.19 -24.62
C ALA A 76 -12.53 8.13 -24.48
N ASP A 77 -11.30 7.62 -24.64
CA ASP A 77 -10.07 8.42 -24.61
C ASP A 77 -10.07 9.53 -25.68
N ARG A 78 -10.55 9.23 -26.89
CA ARG A 78 -10.68 10.22 -27.97
C ARG A 78 -11.71 11.29 -27.63
N VAL A 79 -12.87 10.91 -27.10
CA VAL A 79 -13.93 11.85 -26.68
C VAL A 79 -13.42 12.74 -25.53
N SER A 80 -12.78 12.17 -24.51
CA SER A 80 -12.15 12.94 -23.43
C SER A 80 -11.09 13.91 -23.95
N GLY A 81 -10.28 13.51 -24.93
CA GLY A 81 -9.30 14.38 -25.57
C GLY A 81 -9.91 15.51 -26.42
N MET A 82 -11.11 15.30 -26.99
CA MET A 82 -11.86 16.35 -27.68
C MET A 82 -12.42 17.37 -26.70
N MET A 83 -12.98 16.91 -25.56
CA MET A 83 -13.51 17.79 -24.50
C MET A 83 -12.46 18.79 -23.99
N GLN A 84 -11.20 18.37 -23.85
CA GLN A 84 -10.12 19.26 -23.40
C GLN A 84 -9.77 20.38 -24.41
N LYS A 85 -10.26 20.30 -25.65
CA LYS A 85 -9.93 21.21 -26.76
C LYS A 85 -11.14 21.99 -27.30
N SER A 86 -12.36 21.71 -26.84
CA SER A 86 -13.60 22.26 -27.42
C SER A 86 -14.11 23.49 -26.66
N ASP A 87 -15.00 24.26 -27.31
CA ASP A 87 -15.75 25.35 -26.67
C ASP A 87 -16.88 24.78 -25.78
N ALA A 88 -17.35 25.56 -24.78
CA ALA A 88 -18.27 25.12 -23.73
C ALA A 88 -19.59 24.43 -24.19
N GLN A 89 -20.05 24.71 -25.42
CA GLN A 89 -21.26 24.11 -25.96
C GLN A 89 -21.02 22.68 -26.50
N GLU A 90 -19.84 22.42 -27.07
CA GLU A 90 -19.42 21.10 -27.55
C GLU A 90 -18.94 20.21 -26.38
N GLU A 91 -18.43 20.81 -25.30
CA GLU A 91 -18.13 20.08 -24.05
C GLU A 91 -19.37 19.38 -23.48
N GLY A 92 -20.55 20.00 -23.58
CA GLY A 92 -21.81 19.43 -23.10
C GLY A 92 -22.22 18.16 -23.85
N SER A 93 -22.18 18.18 -25.18
CA SER A 93 -22.56 17.03 -26.02
C SER A 93 -21.56 15.88 -25.92
N HIS A 94 -20.26 16.20 -25.89
CA HIS A 94 -19.21 15.20 -25.65
C HIS A 94 -19.33 14.56 -24.26
N GLY A 95 -19.70 15.33 -23.24
CA GLY A 95 -19.94 14.82 -21.90
C GLY A 95 -21.14 13.86 -21.82
N GLU A 96 -22.24 14.15 -22.52
CA GLU A 96 -23.39 13.24 -22.61
C GLU A 96 -23.03 11.92 -23.33
N LEU A 97 -22.30 12.01 -24.45
CA LEU A 97 -21.81 10.83 -25.16
C LEU A 97 -20.89 9.97 -24.27
N LEU A 98 -19.98 10.60 -23.53
CA LEU A 98 -19.07 9.89 -22.65
C LEU A 98 -19.81 9.16 -21.52
N ARG A 99 -20.85 9.78 -20.94
CA ARG A 99 -21.73 9.12 -19.95
C ARG A 99 -22.46 7.93 -20.54
N ALA A 100 -23.01 8.07 -21.75
CA ALA A 100 -23.69 6.96 -22.43
C ALA A 100 -22.75 5.78 -22.72
N LEU A 101 -21.49 6.05 -23.12
CA LEU A 101 -20.48 5.03 -23.32
C LEU A 101 -20.12 4.30 -22.03
N ILE A 102 -19.91 5.05 -20.94
CA ILE A 102 -19.59 4.48 -19.62
C ILE A 102 -20.75 3.61 -19.12
N ASP A 103 -21.99 4.11 -19.20
CA ASP A 103 -23.18 3.35 -18.81
C ASP A 103 -23.28 2.05 -19.63
N TYR A 104 -23.00 2.11 -20.94
CA TYR A 104 -22.97 0.91 -21.77
C TYR A 104 -21.88 -0.08 -21.35
N VAL A 105 -20.66 0.41 -21.08
CA VAL A 105 -19.56 -0.41 -20.57
C VAL A 105 -19.94 -1.08 -19.26
N ASP A 106 -20.46 -0.32 -18.29
CA ASP A 106 -20.83 -0.83 -16.97
C ASP A 106 -21.96 -1.87 -17.03
N GLN A 107 -23.01 -1.60 -17.81
CA GLN A 107 -24.18 -2.47 -17.89
C GLN A 107 -23.95 -3.69 -18.77
N THR A 108 -23.29 -3.52 -19.93
CA THR A 108 -23.22 -4.57 -20.96
C THR A 108 -21.91 -5.33 -20.92
N VAL A 109 -20.78 -4.63 -20.76
CA VAL A 109 -19.44 -5.26 -20.86
C VAL A 109 -19.00 -5.79 -19.50
N LEU A 110 -19.13 -4.96 -18.46
CA LEU A 110 -18.75 -5.34 -17.10
C LEU A 110 -19.84 -6.17 -16.40
N ALA A 111 -21.08 -6.07 -16.88
CA ALA A 111 -22.26 -6.71 -16.29
C ALA A 111 -22.38 -6.42 -14.78
N SER A 112 -22.23 -5.14 -14.40
CA SER A 112 -22.21 -4.67 -13.01
C SER A 112 -21.08 -5.20 -12.12
N ARG A 113 -20.08 -5.90 -12.68
CA ARG A 113 -18.84 -6.25 -11.96
C ARG A 113 -17.88 -5.06 -11.97
N ASN A 114 -16.95 -5.04 -11.02
CA ASN A 114 -15.89 -4.04 -11.06
C ASN A 114 -14.92 -4.31 -12.23
N ILE A 115 -14.47 -3.25 -12.89
CA ILE A 115 -13.50 -3.35 -13.98
C ILE A 115 -12.21 -4.09 -13.57
N HIS A 116 -11.76 -3.97 -12.32
CA HIS A 116 -10.55 -4.68 -11.86
C HIS A 116 -10.73 -6.20 -11.92
N THR A 117 -11.90 -6.71 -11.54
CA THR A 117 -12.22 -8.14 -11.58
C THR A 117 -12.22 -8.65 -13.02
N VAL A 118 -12.83 -7.88 -13.93
CA VAL A 118 -12.90 -8.23 -15.35
C VAL A 118 -11.51 -8.21 -15.98
N VAL A 119 -10.78 -7.11 -15.83
CA VAL A 119 -9.44 -6.96 -16.40
C VAL A 119 -8.43 -7.95 -15.80
N ALA A 120 -8.57 -8.32 -14.54
CA ALA A 120 -7.72 -9.35 -13.92
C ALA A 120 -7.86 -10.71 -14.61
N SER A 121 -9.04 -11.05 -15.12
CA SER A 121 -9.31 -12.31 -15.82
C SER A 121 -8.69 -12.40 -17.22
N PHE A 122 -8.30 -11.27 -17.82
CA PHE A 122 -7.71 -11.26 -19.16
C PHE A 122 -6.28 -11.82 -19.15
N SER A 123 -5.96 -12.58 -20.20
CA SER A 123 -4.63 -13.18 -20.43
C SER A 123 -3.65 -12.20 -21.11
N ILE A 124 -3.62 -10.95 -20.65
CA ILE A 124 -2.76 -9.87 -21.16
C ILE A 124 -1.75 -9.40 -20.10
N PRO A 125 -0.64 -8.73 -20.50
CA PRO A 125 0.32 -8.16 -19.56
C PRO A 125 -0.30 -7.11 -18.63
N ASP A 126 0.22 -6.98 -17.41
CA ASP A 126 -0.25 -6.01 -16.40
C ASP A 126 -0.17 -4.55 -16.89
N SER A 127 0.75 -4.22 -17.80
CA SER A 127 0.83 -2.89 -18.41
C SER A 127 -0.41 -2.57 -19.26
N GLN A 128 -0.92 -3.54 -20.01
CA GLN A 128 -2.15 -3.38 -20.79
C GLN A 128 -3.37 -3.35 -19.88
N LYS A 129 -3.40 -4.20 -18.85
CA LYS A 129 -4.44 -4.15 -17.81
C LYS A 129 -4.52 -2.77 -17.15
N SER A 130 -3.37 -2.19 -16.82
CA SER A 130 -3.27 -0.85 -16.21
C SER A 130 -3.74 0.24 -17.17
N ALA A 131 -3.46 0.12 -18.47
CA ALA A 131 -3.96 1.06 -19.49
C ALA A 131 -5.49 1.04 -19.58
N LEU A 132 -6.11 -0.14 -19.55
CA LEU A 132 -7.59 -0.26 -19.53
C LEU A 132 -8.19 0.41 -18.28
N LEU A 133 -7.57 0.20 -17.11
CA LEU A 133 -8.00 0.84 -15.87
C LEU A 133 -7.85 2.37 -15.95
N TYR A 134 -6.73 2.86 -16.49
CA TYR A 134 -6.49 4.28 -16.72
C TYR A 134 -7.62 4.89 -17.58
N SER A 135 -7.84 4.35 -18.78
CA SER A 135 -8.82 4.91 -19.72
C SER A 135 -10.23 4.94 -19.11
N TYR A 136 -10.61 3.89 -18.37
CA TYR A 136 -11.91 3.84 -17.71
C TYR A 136 -12.09 4.90 -16.61
N TYR A 137 -11.12 5.04 -15.71
CA TYR A 137 -11.24 6.01 -14.61
C TYR A 137 -11.06 7.46 -15.08
N GLU A 138 -10.26 7.71 -16.11
CA GLU A 138 -10.17 9.03 -16.75
C GLU A 138 -11.46 9.38 -17.50
N ALA A 139 -12.10 8.42 -18.18
CA ALA A 139 -13.41 8.63 -18.80
C ALA A 139 -14.47 9.00 -17.75
N LEU A 140 -14.54 8.26 -16.63
CA LEU A 140 -15.41 8.59 -15.49
C LEU A 140 -15.16 10.01 -14.98
N HIS A 141 -13.90 10.38 -14.80
CA HIS A 141 -13.51 11.71 -14.33
C HIS A 141 -13.93 12.81 -15.30
N ALA A 142 -13.64 12.66 -16.59
CA ALA A 142 -14.03 13.62 -17.63
C ALA A 142 -15.55 13.76 -17.76
N ALA A 143 -16.30 12.66 -17.56
CA ALA A 143 -17.76 12.66 -17.54
C ALA A 143 -18.37 13.26 -16.25
N GLN A 144 -17.54 13.55 -15.24
CA GLN A 144 -17.93 13.95 -13.89
C GLN A 144 -18.82 12.91 -13.20
N VAL A 145 -18.57 11.63 -13.48
CA VAL A 145 -19.28 10.49 -12.90
C VAL A 145 -18.40 9.87 -11.81
N SER A 146 -18.96 9.70 -10.62
CA SER A 146 -18.28 8.95 -9.56
C SER A 146 -18.49 7.45 -9.75
N PRO A 147 -17.47 6.61 -9.45
CA PRO A 147 -17.66 5.17 -9.45
C PRO A 147 -18.86 4.77 -8.58
N GLY A 148 -19.74 3.93 -9.13
CA GLY A 148 -20.90 3.42 -8.40
C GLY A 148 -20.48 2.58 -7.20
N GLN A 149 -21.26 2.66 -6.12
CA GLN A 149 -21.04 1.81 -4.95
C GLN A 149 -21.16 0.33 -5.33
N GLN A 150 -20.09 -0.43 -5.11
CA GLN A 150 -20.08 -1.86 -5.40
C GLN A 150 -21.09 -2.60 -4.50
N ARG A 151 -21.95 -3.41 -5.11
CA ARG A 151 -23.01 -4.18 -4.43
C ARG A 151 -22.65 -5.65 -4.24
N THR A 152 -21.64 -6.12 -4.95
CA THR A 152 -21.16 -7.51 -4.95
C THR A 152 -19.71 -7.56 -4.46
N GLY A 153 -19.20 -8.79 -4.28
CA GLY A 153 -17.84 -9.06 -3.85
C GLY A 153 -17.59 -8.83 -2.36
N LEU A 154 -16.32 -8.70 -1.98
CA LEU A 154 -15.87 -8.65 -0.57
C LEU A 154 -16.58 -7.58 0.29
N PHE A 155 -17.06 -6.49 -0.31
CA PHE A 155 -17.71 -5.38 0.37
C PHE A 155 -19.19 -5.19 0.02
N GLY A 156 -19.80 -6.18 -0.64
CA GLY A 156 -21.20 -6.22 -1.05
C GLY A 156 -22.19 -6.41 0.11
N SER A 157 -23.48 -6.58 -0.21
CA SER A 157 -24.59 -6.63 0.76
C SER A 157 -24.59 -7.84 1.71
N THR A 158 -23.83 -8.89 1.38
CA THR A 158 -23.65 -10.07 2.24
C THR A 158 -22.16 -10.29 2.48
N TYR A 159 -21.67 -9.91 3.67
CA TYR A 159 -20.30 -10.14 4.12
C TYR A 159 -20.09 -11.61 4.51
N SER A 160 -20.28 -12.54 3.58
CA SER A 160 -20.10 -13.96 3.86
C SER A 160 -19.23 -14.64 2.82
N ASP A 161 -18.47 -15.65 3.24
CA ASP A 161 -17.78 -16.52 2.31
C ASP A 161 -18.77 -17.37 1.49
N THR A 162 -18.23 -18.21 0.60
CA THR A 162 -19.02 -19.11 -0.25
C THR A 162 -19.84 -20.15 0.54
N LYS A 163 -19.60 -20.28 1.85
CA LYS A 163 -20.29 -21.17 2.78
C LYS A 163 -21.26 -20.42 3.72
N GLY A 164 -21.43 -19.11 3.55
CA GLY A 164 -22.32 -18.28 4.37
C GLY A 164 -21.70 -17.82 5.70
N ILE A 165 -20.39 -18.00 5.91
CA ILE A 165 -19.69 -17.59 7.13
C ILE A 165 -19.35 -16.10 7.06
N PRO A 166 -19.71 -15.29 8.08
CA PRO A 166 -19.35 -13.87 8.14
C PRO A 166 -17.84 -13.65 7.94
N THR A 167 -17.49 -12.81 6.97
CA THR A 167 -16.10 -12.50 6.65
C THR A 167 -15.63 -11.29 7.46
N THR A 168 -14.57 -11.48 8.24
CA THR A 168 -13.93 -10.42 9.02
C THR A 168 -12.77 -9.83 8.23
N ILE A 169 -12.66 -8.51 8.15
CA ILE A 169 -11.65 -7.83 7.32
C ILE A 169 -10.72 -7.01 8.21
N TYR A 170 -9.41 -7.19 8.05
CA TYR A 170 -8.38 -6.37 8.69
C TYR A 170 -7.54 -5.64 7.65
N THR A 171 -6.94 -4.52 8.02
CA THR A 171 -5.99 -3.80 7.17
C THR A 171 -4.61 -3.75 7.82
N VAL A 172 -3.57 -3.97 7.03
CA VAL A 172 -2.18 -3.86 7.48
C VAL A 172 -1.40 -2.90 6.58
N PHE A 173 -0.48 -2.17 7.20
CA PHE A 173 0.37 -1.19 6.54
C PHE A 173 1.83 -1.53 6.79
N GLY A 174 2.63 -1.67 5.72
CA GLY A 174 4.05 -2.02 5.82
C GLY A 174 4.96 -0.87 6.29
N GLY A 175 6.26 -1.15 6.38
CA GLY A 175 7.30 -0.17 6.73
C GLY A 175 8.56 -0.33 5.87
N GLN A 176 9.63 0.38 6.24
CA GLN A 176 10.93 0.27 5.59
C GLN A 176 11.61 -1.08 5.81
N GLY A 177 12.66 -1.37 5.02
CA GLY A 177 13.47 -2.58 5.16
C GLY A 177 12.89 -3.82 4.48
N LEU A 178 11.71 -3.71 3.90
CA LEU A 178 11.15 -4.69 2.96
C LEU A 178 11.74 -4.42 1.57
N ARG A 179 11.85 -5.45 0.72
CA ARG A 179 12.41 -5.29 -0.64
C ARG A 179 11.37 -4.60 -1.55
N SER A 180 11.16 -3.30 -1.34
CA SER A 180 10.19 -2.48 -2.04
C SER A 180 10.87 -1.32 -2.77
N ASN A 181 10.29 -0.88 -3.89
CA ASN A 181 10.66 0.35 -4.58
C ASN A 181 9.48 1.33 -4.51
N PRO A 182 9.36 2.14 -3.45
CA PRO A 182 8.17 2.97 -3.21
C PRO A 182 7.91 3.98 -4.33
N ILE A 183 8.97 4.55 -4.93
CA ILE A 183 8.78 5.51 -6.03
C ILE A 183 8.21 4.84 -7.28
N GLN A 184 8.68 3.63 -7.61
CA GLN A 184 8.14 2.87 -8.74
C GLN A 184 6.69 2.45 -8.51
N GLU A 185 6.36 2.02 -7.30
CA GLU A 185 4.98 1.68 -6.92
C GLU A 185 4.06 2.90 -6.99
N LEU A 186 4.53 4.06 -6.52
CA LEU A 186 3.80 5.32 -6.65
C LEU A 186 3.64 5.74 -8.12
N SER A 187 4.67 5.56 -8.96
CA SER A 187 4.62 5.82 -10.40
C SER A 187 3.57 4.95 -11.08
N HIS A 188 3.55 3.64 -10.80
CA HIS A 188 2.55 2.74 -11.35
C HIS A 188 1.13 3.15 -10.90
N LEU A 189 0.94 3.50 -9.62
CA LEU A 189 -0.34 3.98 -9.10
C LEU A 189 -0.77 5.28 -9.79
N PHE A 190 0.14 6.26 -9.92
CA PHE A 190 -0.15 7.55 -10.52
C PHE A 190 -0.47 7.46 -12.01
N GLN A 191 0.24 6.58 -12.74
CA GLN A 191 -0.02 6.29 -14.15
C GLN A 191 -1.34 5.54 -14.36
N THR A 192 -1.73 4.66 -13.43
CA THR A 192 -2.96 3.87 -13.57
C THR A 192 -4.20 4.62 -13.08
N TYR A 193 -4.08 5.46 -12.04
CA TYR A 193 -5.20 6.16 -11.43
C TYR A 193 -4.95 7.66 -11.20
N PRO A 194 -4.57 8.45 -12.23
CA PRO A 194 -4.26 9.86 -12.04
C PRO A 194 -5.44 10.64 -11.44
N SER A 195 -6.64 10.56 -12.03
CA SER A 195 -7.87 11.20 -11.54
C SER A 195 -8.24 10.84 -10.09
N LEU A 196 -7.88 9.63 -9.63
CA LEU A 196 -8.21 9.19 -8.28
C LEU A 196 -7.15 9.57 -7.25
N SER A 197 -5.89 9.74 -7.65
CA SER A 197 -4.74 9.87 -6.73
C SER A 197 -4.04 11.24 -6.78
N ARG A 198 -4.13 11.98 -7.89
CA ARG A 198 -3.38 13.21 -8.16
C ARG A 198 -3.49 14.23 -7.05
N ASP A 199 -4.70 14.54 -6.59
CA ASP A 199 -4.93 15.54 -5.54
C ASP A 199 -4.16 15.23 -4.25
N LEU A 200 -4.17 13.96 -3.82
CA LEU A 200 -3.48 13.55 -2.61
C LEU A 200 -1.96 13.66 -2.77
N ILE A 201 -1.45 13.21 -3.92
CA ILE A 201 -0.03 13.24 -4.24
C ILE A 201 0.45 14.69 -4.33
N GLN A 202 -0.29 15.55 -5.01
CA GLN A 202 0.01 16.97 -5.14
C GLN A 202 -0.02 17.68 -3.79
N ASP A 203 -1.11 17.53 -3.01
CA ASP A 203 -1.23 18.13 -1.69
C ASP A 203 -0.11 17.71 -0.75
N SER A 204 0.25 16.42 -0.77
CA SER A 204 1.30 15.87 0.08
C SER A 204 2.68 16.37 -0.36
N THR A 205 2.94 16.40 -1.67
CA THR A 205 4.20 16.92 -2.23
C THR A 205 4.37 18.39 -1.89
N SER A 206 3.36 19.22 -2.16
CA SER A 206 3.39 20.65 -1.82
C SER A 206 3.57 20.90 -0.33
N LEU A 207 2.93 20.09 0.54
CA LEU A 207 3.13 20.15 1.98
C LEU A 207 4.59 19.87 2.36
N MET A 208 5.18 18.78 1.86
CA MET A 208 6.54 18.40 2.22
C MET A 208 7.59 19.36 1.67
N VAL A 209 7.40 19.85 0.44
CA VAL A 209 8.25 20.91 -0.13
C VAL A 209 8.17 22.16 0.76
N HIS A 210 6.97 22.60 1.13
CA HIS A 210 6.82 23.74 2.04
C HIS A 210 7.55 23.51 3.37
N LEU A 211 7.32 22.36 4.03
CA LEU A 211 7.98 22.04 5.29
C LEU A 211 9.52 22.04 5.15
N SER A 212 10.05 21.51 4.05
CA SER A 212 11.50 21.48 3.77
C SER A 212 12.13 22.87 3.67
N THR A 213 11.38 23.85 3.17
CA THR A 213 11.86 25.26 3.05
C THR A 213 11.71 26.07 4.34
N THR A 214 10.96 25.58 5.32
CA THR A 214 10.70 26.32 6.58
C THR A 214 11.69 26.00 7.69
N ASP A 215 12.56 25.00 7.51
CA ASP A 215 13.55 24.57 8.50
C ASP A 215 14.89 24.27 7.84
N ALA A 216 15.95 24.94 8.32
CA ALA A 216 17.29 24.82 7.74
C ALA A 216 17.89 23.41 7.82
N SER A 217 17.52 22.62 8.85
CA SER A 217 18.00 21.23 8.96
C SER A 217 17.33 20.34 7.93
N ALA A 218 16.04 20.57 7.66
CA ALA A 218 15.31 19.86 6.61
C ALA A 218 15.89 20.17 5.22
N GLU A 219 16.14 21.45 4.92
CA GLU A 219 16.77 21.87 3.66
C GLU A 219 18.14 21.21 3.45
N GLN A 220 18.99 21.19 4.49
CA GLN A 220 20.31 20.56 4.43
C GLN A 220 20.24 19.03 4.21
N LEU A 221 19.25 18.36 4.81
CA LEU A 221 19.06 16.91 4.70
C LEU A 221 18.38 16.50 3.39
N LEU A 222 17.85 17.44 2.62
CA LEU A 222 17.14 17.22 1.36
C LEU A 222 17.80 17.96 0.17
N PRO A 223 19.09 17.74 -0.11
CA PRO A 223 19.81 18.45 -1.17
C PRO A 223 19.26 18.22 -2.59
N GLN A 224 18.51 17.14 -2.82
CA GLN A 224 17.82 16.85 -4.09
C GLN A 224 16.31 17.15 -4.02
N GLY A 225 15.85 17.78 -2.94
CA GLY A 225 14.45 18.10 -2.69
C GLY A 225 13.55 16.89 -2.48
N LEU A 226 12.23 17.16 -2.46
CA LEU A 226 11.15 16.17 -2.36
C LEU A 226 10.04 16.47 -3.38
N ASP A 227 10.41 16.91 -4.59
CA ASP A 227 9.43 17.16 -5.66
C ASP A 227 9.00 15.83 -6.30
N ILE A 228 8.19 15.07 -5.57
CA ILE A 228 7.69 13.76 -5.98
C ILE A 228 6.88 13.88 -7.27
N LEU A 229 6.10 14.95 -7.46
CA LEU A 229 5.35 15.14 -8.70
C LEU A 229 6.27 15.19 -9.91
N SER A 230 7.37 15.93 -9.83
CA SER A 230 8.38 15.96 -10.87
C SER A 230 8.99 14.58 -11.13
N TRP A 231 9.28 13.81 -10.08
CA TRP A 231 9.80 12.43 -10.19
C TRP A 231 8.82 11.46 -10.87
N LEU A 232 7.51 11.64 -10.64
CA LEU A 232 6.47 10.80 -11.24
C LEU A 232 6.21 11.15 -12.72
N GLN A 233 6.45 12.42 -13.10
CA GLN A 233 6.25 12.91 -14.46
C GLN A 233 7.44 12.59 -15.37
N ASP A 234 8.66 12.71 -14.84
CA ASP A 234 9.89 12.46 -15.60
C ASP A 234 10.83 11.53 -14.81
N PRO A 235 11.02 10.28 -15.26
CA PRO A 235 11.97 9.35 -14.64
C PRO A 235 13.41 9.86 -14.54
N THR A 236 13.81 10.84 -15.37
CA THR A 236 15.16 11.44 -15.32
C THR A 236 15.35 12.34 -14.10
N HIS A 237 14.27 12.80 -13.48
CA HIS A 237 14.31 13.57 -12.23
C HIS A 237 14.35 12.69 -10.97
N VAL A 238 14.17 11.37 -11.10
CA VAL A 238 14.17 10.45 -9.95
C VAL A 238 15.57 10.43 -9.33
N PRO A 239 15.72 10.74 -8.02
CA PRO A 239 17.00 10.71 -7.34
C PRO A 239 17.64 9.31 -7.29
N ALA A 240 18.94 9.28 -6.97
CA ALA A 240 19.65 8.03 -6.74
C ALA A 240 19.03 7.19 -5.60
N LEU A 241 19.10 5.86 -5.71
CA LEU A 241 18.51 4.92 -4.73
C LEU A 241 18.96 5.19 -3.28
N ALA A 242 20.22 5.56 -3.07
CA ALA A 242 20.73 5.88 -1.73
C ALA A 242 20.03 7.10 -1.10
N TYR A 243 19.63 8.10 -1.92
CA TYR A 243 18.86 9.24 -1.45
C TYR A 243 17.41 8.83 -1.15
N LEU A 244 16.79 8.06 -2.05
CA LEU A 244 15.44 7.53 -1.86
C LEU A 244 15.31 6.63 -0.62
N GLY A 245 16.36 5.88 -0.29
CA GLY A 245 16.43 5.01 0.90
C GLY A 245 16.68 5.76 2.21
N SER A 246 17.08 7.04 2.16
CA SER A 246 17.30 7.84 3.37
C SER A 246 15.98 8.14 4.09
N ALA A 247 15.98 8.12 5.43
CA ALA A 247 14.80 8.35 6.26
C ALA A 247 14.04 9.66 5.94
N PRO A 248 14.71 10.81 5.67
CA PRO A 248 14.05 12.03 5.20
C PRO A 248 13.14 11.87 3.99
N VAL A 249 13.45 10.92 3.10
CA VAL A 249 12.76 10.71 1.81
C VAL A 249 11.84 9.50 1.87
N SER A 250 12.38 8.35 2.25
CA SER A 250 11.67 7.07 2.29
C SER A 250 10.49 7.06 3.26
N VAL A 251 10.63 7.65 4.46
CA VAL A 251 9.58 7.62 5.48
C VAL A 251 8.29 8.28 4.97
N PRO A 252 8.31 9.55 4.52
CA PRO A 252 7.13 10.14 3.93
C PRO A 252 6.70 9.46 2.62
N LEU A 253 7.63 9.09 1.73
CA LEU A 253 7.28 8.49 0.44
C LEU A 253 6.50 7.17 0.59
N ILE A 254 6.91 6.31 1.51
CA ILE A 254 6.20 5.05 1.82
C ILE A 254 4.80 5.34 2.37
N GLY A 255 4.66 6.33 3.25
CA GLY A 255 3.35 6.74 3.76
C GLY A 255 2.44 7.25 2.65
N LEU A 256 2.98 8.01 1.69
CA LEU A 256 2.22 8.50 0.55
C LEU A 256 1.71 7.36 -0.33
N VAL A 257 2.54 6.35 -0.62
CA VAL A 257 2.12 5.14 -1.35
C VAL A 257 0.93 4.47 -0.67
N GLN A 258 1.05 4.24 0.63
CA GLN A 258 0.01 3.59 1.44
C GLN A 258 -1.31 4.35 1.43
N LEU A 259 -1.26 5.66 1.67
CA LEU A 259 -2.45 6.52 1.66
C LEU A 259 -3.06 6.62 0.27
N ALA A 260 -2.24 6.62 -0.79
CA ALA A 260 -2.71 6.63 -2.16
C ALA A 260 -3.44 5.32 -2.52
N HIS A 261 -2.91 4.15 -2.15
CA HIS A 261 -3.61 2.87 -2.34
C HIS A 261 -4.94 2.84 -1.58
N TYR A 262 -4.99 3.35 -0.35
CA TYR A 262 -6.22 3.43 0.43
C TYR A 262 -7.26 4.37 -0.21
N GLN A 263 -6.84 5.55 -0.65
CA GLN A 263 -7.72 6.51 -1.35
C GLN A 263 -8.26 5.93 -2.66
N VAL A 264 -7.40 5.34 -3.49
CA VAL A 264 -7.81 4.68 -4.73
C VAL A 264 -8.80 3.57 -4.42
N THR A 265 -8.56 2.75 -3.40
CA THR A 265 -9.49 1.70 -2.97
C THR A 265 -10.86 2.25 -2.59
N CYS A 266 -10.92 3.30 -1.76
CA CYS A 266 -12.18 3.92 -1.38
C CYS A 266 -12.93 4.47 -2.60
N LYS A 267 -12.24 5.24 -3.46
CA LYS A 267 -12.85 5.84 -4.66
C LYS A 267 -13.35 4.81 -5.66
N THR A 268 -12.55 3.79 -5.94
CA THR A 268 -12.91 2.69 -6.88
C THR A 268 -14.08 1.85 -6.39
N LEU A 269 -14.28 1.75 -5.06
CA LEU A 269 -15.45 1.11 -4.46
C LEU A 269 -16.70 2.03 -4.41
N GLY A 270 -16.56 3.31 -4.76
CA GLY A 270 -17.63 4.30 -4.61
C GLY A 270 -17.92 4.64 -3.15
N LEU A 271 -16.92 4.58 -2.26
CA LEU A 271 -17.07 4.74 -0.82
C LEU A 271 -16.29 5.94 -0.29
N THR A 272 -16.82 6.56 0.75
CA THR A 272 -16.01 7.46 1.60
C THR A 272 -15.05 6.65 2.47
N PRO A 273 -13.96 7.28 2.98
CA PRO A 273 -13.03 6.64 3.91
C PRO A 273 -13.70 6.03 5.15
N GLY A 274 -14.71 6.70 5.73
CA GLY A 274 -15.48 6.22 6.87
C GLY A 274 -16.41 5.06 6.53
N GLN A 275 -17.05 5.11 5.36
CA GLN A 275 -17.84 3.99 4.86
C GLN A 275 -16.95 2.76 4.62
N PHE A 276 -15.78 2.93 4.02
CA PHE A 276 -14.85 1.81 3.84
C PHE A 276 -14.38 1.26 5.19
N ARG A 277 -13.91 2.13 6.09
CA ARG A 277 -13.51 1.79 7.47
C ARG A 277 -14.59 1.02 8.23
N SER A 278 -15.87 1.37 8.08
CA SER A 278 -16.98 0.69 8.77
C SER A 278 -17.11 -0.81 8.42
N ARG A 279 -16.47 -1.24 7.34
CA ARG A 279 -16.40 -2.63 6.87
C ARG A 279 -15.15 -3.37 7.37
N ILE A 280 -14.28 -2.69 8.10
CA ILE A 280 -13.03 -3.20 8.64
C ILE A 280 -13.19 -3.44 10.14
N SER A 281 -12.59 -4.50 10.65
CA SER A 281 -12.66 -4.92 12.06
C SER A 281 -11.47 -4.48 12.90
N GLY A 282 -10.34 -4.16 12.28
CA GLY A 282 -9.18 -3.56 12.93
C GLY A 282 -8.08 -3.22 11.95
N THR A 283 -7.15 -2.37 12.38
CA THR A 283 -5.97 -1.99 11.59
C THR A 283 -4.71 -2.03 12.43
N THR A 284 -3.57 -2.27 11.78
CA THR A 284 -2.25 -2.10 12.38
C THR A 284 -1.22 -1.74 11.32
N GLY A 285 -0.03 -1.35 11.74
CA GLY A 285 1.05 -1.05 10.83
C GLY A 285 2.41 -1.41 11.41
N HIS A 286 3.28 -1.89 10.54
CA HIS A 286 4.65 -2.24 10.86
C HIS A 286 5.52 -0.99 10.84
N SER A 287 6.20 -0.72 11.95
CA SER A 287 7.02 0.47 12.14
C SER A 287 6.23 1.75 11.78
N GLN A 288 6.72 2.57 10.85
CA GLN A 288 6.04 3.78 10.38
C GLN A 288 4.63 3.56 9.80
N GLY A 289 4.29 2.35 9.35
CA GLY A 289 2.96 2.04 8.82
C GLY A 289 1.85 2.26 9.85
N ILE A 290 2.17 2.29 11.15
CA ILE A 290 1.18 2.57 12.20
C ILE A 290 0.60 3.99 12.08
N ILE A 291 1.34 4.93 11.50
CA ILE A 291 0.90 6.32 11.29
C ILE A 291 -0.21 6.38 10.23
N THR A 292 -0.03 5.66 9.12
CA THR A 292 -1.03 5.61 8.04
C THR A 292 -2.24 4.78 8.45
N ALA A 293 -2.04 3.67 9.20
CA ALA A 293 -3.11 2.93 9.84
C ALA A 293 -3.97 3.80 10.77
N ALA A 294 -3.34 4.71 11.54
CA ALA A 294 -4.06 5.64 12.38
C ALA A 294 -4.86 6.66 11.56
N ALA A 295 -4.30 7.20 10.48
CA ALA A 295 -4.99 8.15 9.62
C ALA A 295 -6.27 7.56 8.98
N THR A 296 -6.22 6.30 8.53
CA THR A 296 -7.37 5.60 7.96
C THR A 296 -8.43 5.26 9.00
N SER A 297 -8.04 5.06 10.26
CA SER A 297 -8.97 4.78 11.35
C SER A 297 -9.84 5.97 11.75
N VAL A 298 -9.37 7.22 11.58
CA VAL A 298 -10.10 8.41 12.05
C VAL A 298 -10.88 9.11 10.95
N ALA A 299 -10.48 9.00 9.68
CA ALA A 299 -11.13 9.69 8.56
C ALA A 299 -12.53 9.16 8.27
N ASP A 300 -13.49 10.05 8.00
CA ASP A 300 -14.89 9.69 7.76
C ASP A 300 -15.36 10.04 6.34
N ASP A 301 -15.06 11.25 5.91
CA ASP A 301 -15.36 11.81 4.59
C ASP A 301 -14.09 12.34 3.91
N TRP A 302 -14.19 12.82 2.68
CA TRP A 302 -13.04 13.33 1.93
C TRP A 302 -12.38 14.59 2.56
N PRO A 303 -13.12 15.54 3.16
CA PRO A 303 -12.53 16.63 3.95
C PRO A 303 -11.72 16.16 5.18
N SER A 304 -12.29 15.30 6.02
CA SER A 304 -11.59 14.75 7.19
C SER A 304 -10.44 13.84 6.79
N TRP A 305 -10.55 13.12 5.67
CA TRP A 305 -9.43 12.42 5.05
C TRP A 305 -8.28 13.34 4.69
N ARG A 306 -8.54 14.46 4.01
CA ARG A 306 -7.51 15.46 3.69
C ARG A 306 -6.82 15.99 4.95
N LYS A 307 -7.58 16.23 6.03
CA LYS A 307 -7.01 16.64 7.33
C LYS A 307 -6.12 15.53 7.92
N ALA A 308 -6.61 14.29 7.94
CA ALA A 308 -5.89 13.15 8.49
C ALA A 308 -4.61 12.83 7.70
N THR A 309 -4.66 12.83 6.37
CA THR A 309 -3.48 12.58 5.53
C THR A 309 -2.46 13.70 5.65
N ARG A 310 -2.87 14.97 5.70
CA ARG A 310 -1.93 16.07 5.97
C ARG A 310 -1.23 15.93 7.31
N ALA A 311 -1.95 15.56 8.37
CA ALA A 311 -1.36 15.33 9.68
C ALA A 311 -0.38 14.14 9.68
N ALA A 312 -0.76 13.03 9.04
CA ALA A 312 0.09 11.84 8.89
C ALA A 312 1.36 12.15 8.09
N MET A 313 1.23 12.81 6.93
CA MET A 313 2.35 13.14 6.05
C MET A 313 3.33 14.11 6.69
N ALA A 314 2.85 15.17 7.36
CA ALA A 314 3.71 16.07 8.11
C ALA A 314 4.42 15.35 9.27
N THR A 315 3.74 14.42 9.95
CA THR A 315 4.35 13.63 11.02
C THR A 315 5.44 12.71 10.48
N LEU A 316 5.19 11.99 9.39
CA LEU A 316 6.17 11.14 8.73
C LEU A 316 7.37 11.93 8.20
N PHE A 317 7.13 13.11 7.62
CA PHE A 317 8.18 14.04 7.21
C PHE A 317 9.09 14.39 8.40
N TRP A 318 8.53 14.88 9.51
CA TRP A 318 9.33 15.26 10.67
C TRP A 318 10.01 14.07 11.36
N ILE A 319 9.40 12.89 11.38
CA ILE A 319 10.06 11.66 11.81
C ILE A 319 11.32 11.43 10.99
N GLY A 320 11.23 11.46 9.65
CA GLY A 320 12.37 11.29 8.76
C GLY A 320 13.48 12.32 9.00
N ILE A 321 13.13 13.61 9.04
CA ILE A 321 14.08 14.71 9.24
C ILE A 321 14.77 14.62 10.61
N ARG A 322 14.01 14.60 11.70
CA ARG A 322 14.59 14.74 13.05
C ARG A 322 15.36 13.50 13.49
N THR A 323 14.93 12.30 13.08
CA THR A 323 15.70 11.08 13.37
C THR A 323 17.03 11.07 12.62
N GLN A 324 17.06 11.50 11.35
CA GLN A 324 18.31 11.63 10.60
C GLN A 324 19.21 12.71 11.19
N GLN A 325 18.64 13.85 11.58
CA GLN A 325 19.36 14.94 12.22
C GLN A 325 20.05 14.48 13.51
N VAL A 326 19.32 13.80 14.40
CA VAL A 326 19.87 13.26 15.64
C VAL A 326 20.92 12.20 15.36
N TRP A 327 20.67 11.29 14.41
CA TRP A 327 21.64 10.24 14.07
C TRP A 327 22.96 10.80 13.53
N ASN A 328 22.90 11.79 12.64
CA ASN A 328 24.09 12.45 12.08
C ASN A 328 24.90 13.18 13.18
N ALA A 329 24.23 13.81 14.14
CA ALA A 329 24.87 14.54 15.22
C ALA A 329 25.65 13.63 16.20
N GLN A 330 25.32 12.34 16.26
CA GLN A 330 25.95 11.41 17.20
C GLN A 330 27.31 10.85 16.71
N HIS A 331 27.79 11.23 15.52
CA HIS A 331 29.13 10.91 14.99
C HIS A 331 29.49 9.40 15.01
N HIS A 332 28.51 8.50 14.90
CA HIS A 332 28.72 7.06 14.99
C HIS A 332 29.19 6.39 13.69
N ASP A 333 29.09 7.08 12.54
CA ASP A 333 29.59 6.63 11.23
C ASP A 333 31.09 6.89 11.01
N LYS A 334 31.88 6.82 12.09
CA LYS A 334 33.35 6.73 11.96
C LYS A 334 33.72 5.38 11.28
N SER A 335 33.83 5.50 9.95
CA SER A 335 34.35 4.64 8.87
C SER A 335 33.92 3.18 8.86
N ILE A 336 32.83 2.89 8.14
CA ILE A 336 32.72 1.61 7.40
C ILE A 336 33.80 1.66 6.32
N SER A 337 34.73 0.70 6.32
CA SER A 337 35.78 0.63 5.29
C SER A 337 35.27 -0.08 4.04
N GLU A 338 35.90 0.18 2.88
CA GLU A 338 35.63 -0.56 1.65
C GLU A 338 35.80 -2.08 1.84
N ALA A 339 36.78 -2.49 2.65
CA ALA A 339 36.96 -3.90 3.00
C ALA A 339 35.77 -4.50 3.76
N MET A 340 35.12 -3.76 4.65
CA MET A 340 33.91 -4.22 5.35
C MET A 340 32.71 -4.30 4.40
N ILE A 341 32.59 -3.36 3.45
CA ILE A 341 31.55 -3.38 2.42
C ILE A 341 31.73 -4.61 1.53
N GLN A 342 32.95 -4.82 1.04
CA GLN A 342 33.28 -5.96 0.18
C GLN A 342 33.07 -7.29 0.92
N ASP A 343 33.58 -7.43 2.14
CA ASP A 343 33.37 -8.66 2.94
C ASP A 343 31.88 -8.94 3.18
N SER A 344 31.07 -7.92 3.46
CA SER A 344 29.61 -8.11 3.62
C SER A 344 28.95 -8.53 2.30
N ALA A 345 29.40 -7.98 1.17
CA ALA A 345 28.91 -8.35 -0.16
C ALA A 345 29.28 -9.80 -0.51
N ASP A 346 30.51 -10.22 -0.24
CA ASP A 346 31.03 -11.58 -0.48
C ASP A 346 30.27 -12.66 0.31
N HIS A 347 29.53 -12.26 1.36
CA HIS A 347 28.72 -13.14 2.22
C HIS A 347 27.20 -12.95 2.04
N ASP A 348 26.76 -12.25 0.98
CA ASP A 348 25.34 -11.96 0.69
C ASP A 348 24.61 -11.15 1.79
N GLU A 349 25.35 -10.37 2.57
CA GLU A 349 24.80 -9.63 3.72
C GLU A 349 24.31 -8.23 3.35
N ARG A 350 24.64 -7.74 2.14
CA ARG A 350 24.45 -6.35 1.66
C ARG A 350 25.38 -5.35 2.37
N ALA A 351 25.39 -4.11 1.88
CA ALA A 351 26.21 -3.04 2.45
C ALA A 351 25.79 -2.75 3.90
N PRO A 352 26.76 -2.57 4.82
CA PRO A 352 26.48 -2.25 6.22
C PRO A 352 25.59 -1.01 6.37
N SER A 353 24.56 -1.14 7.19
CA SER A 353 23.58 -0.11 7.53
C SER A 353 23.23 -0.21 9.03
N PRO A 354 22.50 0.76 9.60
CA PRO A 354 22.21 0.79 11.04
C PRO A 354 21.11 -0.18 11.49
N MET A 355 20.59 -1.05 10.61
CA MET A 355 19.63 -2.10 10.97
C MET A 355 19.92 -3.41 10.24
N LEU A 356 19.99 -4.51 10.98
CA LEU A 356 20.33 -5.84 10.50
C LEU A 356 19.15 -6.80 10.70
N SER A 357 18.61 -7.36 9.62
CA SER A 357 17.65 -8.46 9.68
C SER A 357 18.37 -9.77 9.95
N VAL A 358 17.91 -10.55 10.93
CA VAL A 358 18.44 -11.87 11.28
C VAL A 358 17.31 -12.91 11.28
N ARG A 359 17.46 -13.95 10.46
CA ARG A 359 16.51 -15.04 10.30
C ARG A 359 17.13 -16.38 10.70
N GLY A 360 16.31 -17.26 11.28
CA GLY A 360 16.67 -18.65 11.59
C GLY A 360 17.22 -18.91 12.99
N LEU A 361 17.70 -17.89 13.69
CA LEU A 361 18.13 -18.00 15.10
C LEU A 361 16.95 -17.83 16.05
N THR A 362 17.01 -18.47 17.21
CA THR A 362 16.12 -18.16 18.35
C THR A 362 16.56 -16.84 18.99
N ARG A 363 15.66 -16.19 19.74
CA ARG A 363 15.97 -14.97 20.50
C ARG A 363 17.18 -15.15 21.42
N GLU A 364 17.25 -16.28 22.12
CA GLU A 364 18.36 -16.59 23.04
C GLU A 364 19.71 -16.71 22.33
N HIS A 365 19.75 -17.41 21.19
CA HIS A 365 20.97 -17.52 20.40
C HIS A 365 21.40 -16.19 19.80
N LEU A 366 20.45 -15.39 19.31
CA LEU A 366 20.74 -14.05 18.82
C LEU A 366 21.27 -13.15 19.95
N GLN A 367 20.67 -13.22 21.14
CA GLN A 367 21.13 -12.47 22.31
C GLN A 367 22.57 -12.88 22.69
N THR A 368 22.89 -14.17 22.64
CA THR A 368 24.27 -14.65 22.87
C THR A 368 25.28 -14.03 21.89
N CYS A 369 24.92 -13.93 20.61
CA CYS A 369 25.74 -13.26 19.60
C CYS A 369 25.88 -11.75 19.89
N ILE A 370 24.80 -11.08 20.28
CA ILE A 370 24.80 -9.65 20.66
C ILE A 370 25.70 -9.42 21.88
N ASP A 371 25.56 -10.23 22.93
CA ASP A 371 26.35 -10.12 24.16
C ASP A 371 27.84 -10.37 23.88
N ALA A 372 28.15 -11.35 23.02
CA ALA A 372 29.52 -11.61 22.58
C ALA A 372 30.13 -10.42 21.82
N THR A 373 29.37 -9.81 20.90
CA THR A 373 29.79 -8.59 20.21
C THR A 373 29.99 -7.43 21.20
N GLY A 374 29.06 -7.27 22.15
CA GLY A 374 29.07 -6.22 23.17
C GLY A 374 30.33 -6.16 24.02
N ARG A 375 30.97 -7.32 24.29
CA ARG A 375 32.23 -7.41 25.05
C ARG A 375 33.40 -6.68 24.40
N TYR A 376 33.36 -6.50 23.08
CA TYR A 376 34.41 -5.82 22.32
C TYR A 376 34.10 -4.33 22.08
N LEU A 377 32.95 -3.84 22.55
CA LEU A 377 32.54 -2.44 22.40
C LEU A 377 33.04 -1.62 23.58
N LYS A 378 33.79 -0.54 23.29
CA LYS A 378 34.37 0.37 24.31
C LYS A 378 33.32 1.05 25.21
N ASP A 379 32.08 1.15 24.74
CA ASP A 379 30.99 1.85 25.44
C ASP A 379 30.14 0.94 26.35
N GLY A 380 30.64 -0.26 26.70
CA GLY A 380 30.00 -1.13 27.69
C GLY A 380 28.74 -1.86 27.19
N GLY A 381 28.70 -2.24 25.90
CA GLY A 381 27.73 -3.19 25.35
C GLY A 381 26.31 -2.67 25.07
N ARG A 382 25.95 -1.44 25.47
CA ARG A 382 24.59 -0.87 25.35
C ARG A 382 24.24 -0.29 23.97
N CYS A 383 24.94 -0.67 22.91
CA CYS A 383 24.81 -0.05 21.59
C CYS A 383 23.91 -0.81 20.61
N LEU A 384 23.69 -2.11 20.82
CA LEU A 384 22.90 -2.97 19.95
C LEU A 384 21.69 -3.50 20.72
N ALA A 385 20.51 -3.41 20.13
CA ALA A 385 19.28 -3.94 20.72
C ALA A 385 18.46 -4.68 19.66
N ILE A 386 17.78 -5.75 20.08
CA ILE A 386 16.71 -6.37 19.28
C ILE A 386 15.57 -5.35 19.25
N SER A 387 15.47 -4.63 18.15
CA SER A 387 14.57 -3.51 17.95
C SER A 387 13.22 -3.98 17.41
N MET A 388 13.20 -5.10 16.70
CA MET A 388 11.99 -5.68 16.13
C MET A 388 11.97 -7.20 16.25
N VAL A 389 10.81 -7.75 16.62
CA VAL A 389 10.48 -9.17 16.60
C VAL A 389 9.43 -9.36 15.51
N ASN A 390 9.87 -9.79 14.34
CA ASN A 390 8.99 -10.02 13.18
C ASN A 390 8.39 -11.44 13.19
N GLY A 391 8.91 -12.33 14.02
CA GLY A 391 8.42 -13.69 14.22
C GLY A 391 9.33 -14.48 15.16
N PRO A 392 9.03 -15.77 15.42
CA PRO A 392 9.75 -16.58 16.41
C PRO A 392 11.26 -16.71 16.16
N ARG A 393 11.66 -16.60 14.88
CA ARG A 393 13.06 -16.69 14.41
C ARG A 393 13.39 -15.61 13.38
N ASN A 394 12.71 -14.47 13.43
CA ASN A 394 12.90 -13.36 12.50
C ASN A 394 12.96 -12.07 13.31
N PHE A 395 14.14 -11.46 13.38
CA PHE A 395 14.43 -10.33 14.24
C PHE A 395 15.13 -9.23 13.45
N VAL A 396 15.05 -8.00 13.95
CA VAL A 396 15.90 -6.90 13.52
C VAL A 396 16.70 -6.41 14.72
N VAL A 397 18.00 -6.20 14.49
CA VAL A 397 18.91 -5.59 15.46
C VAL A 397 19.33 -4.24 14.92
N SER A 398 19.18 -3.19 15.73
CA SER A 398 19.48 -1.82 15.35
C SER A 398 20.66 -1.26 16.15
N GLY A 399 21.45 -0.38 15.52
CA GLY A 399 22.57 0.33 16.14
C GLY A 399 23.62 0.77 15.11
N PRO A 400 24.79 1.25 15.53
CA PRO A 400 25.85 1.66 14.59
C PRO A 400 26.25 0.55 13.62
N ALA A 401 26.32 0.86 12.32
CA ALA A 401 26.55 -0.12 11.25
C ALA A 401 27.84 -0.94 11.46
N ARG A 402 28.90 -0.31 11.97
CA ARG A 402 30.17 -0.99 12.30
C ARG A 402 30.03 -2.08 13.35
N TYR A 403 29.13 -1.90 14.32
CA TYR A 403 28.89 -2.86 15.38
C TYR A 403 27.99 -3.99 14.89
N LEU A 404 27.04 -3.68 14.02
CA LEU A 404 26.22 -4.69 13.35
C LEU A 404 27.05 -5.57 12.39
N TYR A 405 28.07 -5.01 11.74
CA TYR A 405 29.05 -5.81 11.01
C TYR A 405 29.78 -6.80 11.94
N GLY A 406 30.25 -6.33 13.11
CA GLY A 406 30.83 -7.21 14.13
C GLY A 406 29.88 -8.31 14.59
N LEU A 407 28.58 -8.01 14.70
CA LEU A 407 27.53 -8.99 14.97
C LEU A 407 27.39 -10.03 13.84
N ASN A 408 27.43 -9.63 12.58
CA ASN A 408 27.44 -10.57 11.45
C ASN A 408 28.58 -11.57 11.55
N LEU A 409 29.80 -11.14 11.92
CA LEU A 409 30.92 -12.05 12.13
C LEU A 409 30.63 -13.11 13.21
N GLN A 410 29.93 -12.74 14.30
CA GLN A 410 29.51 -13.70 15.32
C GLN A 410 28.40 -14.63 14.81
N ILE A 411 27.46 -14.12 14.02
CA ILE A 411 26.41 -14.92 13.39
C ILE A 411 27.00 -15.93 12.41
N ARG A 412 27.99 -15.54 11.59
CA ARG A 412 28.72 -16.45 10.68
C ARG A 412 29.36 -17.61 11.44
N LYS A 413 30.03 -17.34 12.56
CA LYS A 413 30.60 -18.38 13.43
C LYS A 413 29.51 -19.31 13.97
N ARG A 414 28.39 -18.76 14.44
CA ARG A 414 27.26 -19.57 14.94
C ARG A 414 26.64 -20.42 13.84
N LYS A 415 26.50 -19.88 12.63
CA LYS A 415 26.02 -20.60 11.44
C LYS A 415 26.89 -21.83 11.16
N GLN A 416 28.21 -21.70 11.23
CA GLN A 416 29.14 -22.82 11.05
C GLN A 416 28.97 -23.91 12.12
N ILE A 417 28.77 -23.53 13.39
CA ILE A 417 28.52 -24.50 14.49
C ILE A 417 27.21 -25.26 14.26
N VAL A 418 26.12 -24.57 13.90
CA VAL A 418 24.81 -25.20 13.63
C VAL A 418 24.92 -26.23 12.50
N ILE A 419 25.70 -25.94 11.46
CA ILE A 419 25.94 -26.87 10.34
C ILE A 419 26.67 -28.14 10.80
N GLN A 420 27.59 -28.02 11.75
CA GLN A 420 28.38 -29.16 12.24
C GLN A 420 27.60 -30.05 13.21
N ASP A 421 26.72 -29.46 14.05
CA ASP A 421 25.98 -30.19 15.10
C ASP A 421 24.69 -30.87 14.62
N SER A 422 24.22 -30.61 13.40
CA SER A 422 22.91 -31.08 12.96
C SER A 422 22.85 -31.48 11.49
N LEU A 423 22.06 -32.52 11.16
CA LEU A 423 21.62 -32.87 9.78
C LEU A 423 20.72 -31.77 9.16
N VAL A 424 20.65 -30.60 9.77
CA VAL A 424 19.78 -29.50 9.40
C VAL A 424 20.51 -28.63 8.38
N LYS A 425 19.82 -28.30 7.28
CA LYS A 425 20.41 -27.53 6.17
C LYS A 425 21.00 -26.19 6.65
N ALA A 426 22.23 -25.91 6.21
CA ALA A 426 22.97 -24.65 6.39
C ALA A 426 22.18 -23.37 6.01
N ASP A 427 21.14 -23.52 5.19
CA ASP A 427 20.34 -22.44 4.62
C ASP A 427 19.42 -21.69 5.60
N ILE A 428 19.25 -22.20 6.82
CA ILE A 428 18.23 -21.68 7.74
C ILE A 428 18.64 -20.36 8.41
N VAL A 429 19.92 -20.16 8.71
CA VAL A 429 20.41 -18.93 9.37
C VAL A 429 20.94 -17.94 8.33
N ARG A 430 20.33 -16.76 8.28
CA ARG A 430 20.70 -15.67 7.37
C ARG A 430 20.67 -14.34 8.11
N SER A 431 21.62 -13.47 7.79
CA SER A 431 21.59 -12.08 8.22
C SER A 431 21.83 -11.16 7.03
N SER A 432 21.13 -10.04 6.98
CA SER A 432 21.26 -9.08 5.88
C SER A 432 20.88 -7.68 6.35
N PHE A 433 21.67 -6.69 5.96
CA PHE A 433 21.44 -5.28 6.25
C PHE A 433 20.21 -4.76 5.53
N LEU A 434 19.44 -3.92 6.23
CA LEU A 434 18.26 -3.26 5.70
C LEU A 434 18.66 -1.97 5.00
N ASP A 435 17.98 -1.62 3.92
CA ASP A 435 18.21 -0.36 3.20
C ASP A 435 17.49 0.79 3.94
N VAL A 436 18.11 1.26 5.02
CA VAL A 436 17.64 2.32 5.91
C VAL A 436 18.82 3.14 6.39
N SER A 437 18.63 4.42 6.69
CA SER A 437 19.71 5.33 7.09
C SER A 437 19.76 5.65 8.58
N VAL A 438 18.78 5.20 9.38
CA VAL A 438 18.72 5.44 10.83
C VAL A 438 18.30 4.17 11.60
N PRO A 439 18.76 3.99 12.85
CA PRO A 439 18.40 2.83 13.68
C PRO A 439 17.05 3.03 14.37
N PHE A 440 15.94 2.90 13.64
CA PHE A 440 14.60 2.97 14.22
C PHE A 440 14.39 1.96 15.36
N HIS A 441 13.43 2.26 16.24
CA HIS A 441 13.07 1.44 17.40
C HIS A 441 14.22 1.28 18.40
N THR A 442 15.00 2.36 18.60
CA THR A 442 16.12 2.37 19.55
C THR A 442 16.18 3.63 20.40
N GLY A 443 16.85 3.52 21.55
CA GLY A 443 17.12 4.67 22.41
C GLY A 443 18.05 5.72 21.78
N TRP A 444 18.76 5.39 20.70
CA TRP A 444 19.62 6.34 19.96
C TRP A 444 18.84 7.54 19.44
N LEU A 445 17.57 7.33 19.08
CA LEU A 445 16.73 8.36 18.46
C LEU A 445 15.84 9.09 19.48
N LYS A 446 16.02 8.88 20.79
CA LYS A 446 15.12 9.41 21.83
C LYS A 446 14.99 10.93 21.80
N GLU A 447 16.08 11.64 21.52
CA GLU A 447 16.09 13.09 21.43
C GLU A 447 15.18 13.60 20.29
N ALA A 448 15.04 12.83 19.21
CA ALA A 448 14.19 13.20 18.07
C ALA A 448 12.71 13.28 18.46
N ILE A 449 12.25 12.50 19.45
CA ILE A 449 10.83 12.50 19.86
C ILE A 449 10.37 13.90 20.28
N LEU A 450 11.16 14.59 21.11
CA LEU A 450 10.80 15.92 21.59
C LEU A 450 10.81 16.96 20.46
N MET A 451 11.75 16.84 19.53
CA MET A 451 11.83 17.71 18.35
C MET A 451 10.59 17.51 17.47
N ILE A 452 10.27 16.26 17.13
CA ILE A 452 9.11 15.91 16.30
C ILE A 452 7.82 16.39 16.97
N GLN A 453 7.63 16.13 18.25
CA GLN A 453 6.45 16.58 19.01
C GLN A 453 6.31 18.10 19.00
N HIS A 454 7.43 18.84 19.03
CA HIS A 454 7.41 20.29 18.87
C HIS A 454 6.95 20.71 17.48
N ASP A 455 7.48 20.07 16.44
CA ASP A 455 7.16 20.38 15.04
C ASP A 455 5.66 20.11 14.72
N ILE A 456 5.09 19.03 15.29
CA ILE A 456 3.72 18.60 15.03
C ILE A 456 2.69 19.04 16.06
N LYS A 457 3.05 19.89 17.03
CA LYS A 457 2.18 20.26 18.18
C LYS A 457 0.80 20.83 17.80
N HIS A 458 0.68 21.39 16.60
CA HIS A 458 -0.55 21.98 16.07
C HIS A 458 -1.39 20.98 15.26
N LEU A 459 -0.85 19.80 14.99
CA LEU A 459 -1.49 18.72 14.25
C LEU A 459 -2.20 17.77 15.21
N GLN A 460 -3.28 17.18 14.73
CA GLN A 460 -4.05 16.23 15.52
C GLN A 460 -4.59 15.10 14.65
N LEU A 461 -4.44 13.88 15.16
CA LEU A 461 -5.24 12.72 14.79
C LEU A 461 -6.08 12.37 16.01
N GLN A 462 -7.28 12.96 16.08
CA GLN A 462 -8.18 12.79 17.21
C GLN A 462 -9.01 11.53 17.04
N PRO A 463 -9.04 10.64 18.05
CA PRO A 463 -10.01 9.56 18.08
C PRO A 463 -11.43 10.08 18.01
N ASN A 464 -12.32 9.29 17.41
CA ASN A 464 -13.74 9.56 17.36
C ASN A 464 -14.54 8.29 17.68
N ALA A 465 -15.84 8.43 17.94
CA ALA A 465 -16.70 7.32 18.35
C ALA A 465 -16.79 6.19 17.31
N THR A 466 -16.53 6.52 16.04
CA THR A 466 -16.58 5.59 14.89
C THR A 466 -15.19 5.07 14.49
N MET A 467 -14.17 5.36 15.30
CA MET A 467 -12.79 5.00 15.00
C MET A 467 -12.61 3.48 15.01
N LEU A 468 -11.84 3.01 14.03
CA LEU A 468 -11.44 1.61 13.94
C LEU A 468 -10.38 1.29 15.03
N PRO A 469 -10.43 0.12 15.70
CA PRO A 469 -9.37 -0.29 16.60
C PRO A 469 -8.01 -0.29 15.90
N ILE A 470 -7.00 0.31 16.53
CA ILE A 470 -5.62 0.30 16.04
C ILE A 470 -4.79 -0.56 16.97
N PHE A 471 -4.31 -1.71 16.51
CA PHE A 471 -3.46 -2.57 17.30
C PHE A 471 -2.03 -2.02 17.33
N SER A 472 -1.57 -1.68 18.52
CA SER A 472 -0.22 -1.21 18.82
C SER A 472 0.85 -2.17 18.29
N ALA A 473 1.86 -1.63 17.63
CA ALA A 473 2.99 -2.41 17.12
C ALA A 473 3.90 -2.97 18.24
N GLU A 474 3.78 -2.46 19.48
CA GLU A 474 4.60 -2.89 20.62
C GLU A 474 4.00 -4.13 21.33
N ASP A 475 2.68 -4.15 21.51
CA ASP A 475 2.00 -5.10 22.41
C ASP A 475 0.63 -5.58 21.92
N GLY A 476 0.15 -5.09 20.77
CA GLY A 476 -1.15 -5.46 20.19
C GLY A 476 -2.37 -4.83 20.86
N GLN A 477 -2.18 -3.98 21.87
CA GLN A 477 -3.30 -3.30 22.55
C GLN A 477 -3.91 -2.22 21.65
N ASP A 478 -5.21 -1.96 21.80
CA ASP A 478 -5.89 -0.90 21.06
C ASP A 478 -5.45 0.49 21.54
N LEU A 479 -4.90 1.29 20.62
CA LEU A 479 -4.45 2.66 20.86
C LEU A 479 -5.62 3.66 20.98
N GLY A 480 -6.75 3.37 20.34
CA GLY A 480 -7.83 4.32 20.06
C GLY A 480 -8.60 4.85 21.28
N ARG A 481 -8.44 4.22 22.45
CA ARG A 481 -9.19 4.59 23.68
C ARG A 481 -8.35 5.30 24.75
N GLN A 482 -7.07 5.58 24.46
CA GLN A 482 -6.11 5.92 25.50
C GLN A 482 -5.64 7.39 25.50
N CYS A 483 -5.95 8.20 24.47
CA CYS A 483 -5.49 9.59 24.37
C CYS A 483 -6.33 10.46 23.43
N ASP A 484 -6.32 11.78 23.64
CA ASP A 484 -7.08 12.76 22.82
C ASP A 484 -6.43 13.04 21.45
N ASN A 485 -5.14 12.78 21.31
CA ASN A 485 -4.38 12.91 20.07
C ASN A 485 -3.41 11.73 19.96
N LEU A 486 -3.55 10.94 18.89
CA LEU A 486 -2.74 9.73 18.69
C LEU A 486 -1.28 10.05 18.35
N LEU A 487 -1.00 11.22 17.76
CA LEU A 487 0.29 11.54 17.15
C LEU A 487 1.50 11.38 18.10
N PRO A 488 1.51 11.92 19.34
CA PRO A 488 2.66 11.78 20.24
C PRO A 488 3.00 10.31 20.52
N LYS A 489 1.98 9.48 20.75
CA LYS A 489 2.16 8.04 21.01
C LYS A 489 2.68 7.30 19.78
N LEU A 490 2.16 7.62 18.60
CA LEU A 490 2.61 7.00 17.36
C LEU A 490 4.07 7.36 17.04
N VAL A 491 4.49 8.61 17.30
CA VAL A 491 5.90 9.02 17.16
C VAL A 491 6.80 8.17 18.05
N GLU A 492 6.44 7.96 19.32
CA GLU A 492 7.22 7.10 20.21
C GLU A 492 7.34 5.66 19.67
N LEU A 493 6.22 5.09 19.20
CA LEU A 493 6.15 3.73 18.65
C LEU A 493 7.11 3.52 17.48
N VAL A 494 7.22 4.52 16.59
CA VAL A 494 8.10 4.45 15.41
C VAL A 494 9.57 4.71 15.78
N VAL A 495 9.82 5.71 16.63
CA VAL A 495 11.19 6.21 16.85
C VAL A 495 11.97 5.35 17.83
N CYS A 496 11.37 4.95 18.96
CA CYS A 496 12.12 4.34 20.07
C CYS A 496 11.56 3.03 20.61
N ARG A 497 10.25 2.81 20.57
CA ARG A 497 9.66 1.60 21.17
C ARG A 497 9.97 0.38 20.31
N GLY A 498 10.19 -0.74 20.96
CA GLY A 498 10.39 -2.02 20.26
C GLY A 498 9.10 -2.44 19.56
N LEU A 499 9.26 -3.19 18.47
CA LEU A 499 8.15 -3.75 17.71
C LEU A 499 8.05 -5.26 17.93
N ASP A 500 6.85 -5.77 18.21
CA ASP A 500 6.55 -7.21 18.26
C ASP A 500 5.38 -7.51 17.32
N TRP A 501 5.70 -7.93 16.10
CA TRP A 501 4.72 -8.12 15.04
C TRP A 501 3.75 -9.26 15.35
N GLY A 502 4.22 -10.32 16.02
CA GLY A 502 3.36 -11.43 16.44
C GLY A 502 2.28 -10.97 17.40
N LYS A 503 2.61 -10.09 18.36
CA LYS A 503 1.62 -9.48 19.26
C LYS A 503 0.71 -8.50 18.53
N ALA A 504 1.28 -7.60 17.73
CA ALA A 504 0.54 -6.59 16.98
C ALA A 504 -0.52 -7.21 16.05
N THR A 505 -0.25 -8.40 15.55
CA THR A 505 -1.12 -9.11 14.62
C THR A 505 -1.82 -10.33 15.20
N ALA A 506 -1.81 -10.55 16.52
CA ALA A 506 -2.41 -11.74 17.13
C ALA A 506 -3.91 -11.92 16.81
N LEU A 507 -4.64 -10.82 16.60
CA LEU A 507 -6.05 -10.86 16.15
C LEU A 507 -6.19 -10.96 14.61
N VAL A 508 -5.17 -10.52 13.87
CA VAL A 508 -5.11 -10.52 12.40
C VAL A 508 -4.62 -11.88 11.86
N TYR A 509 -3.81 -12.59 12.62
CA TYR A 509 -3.26 -13.91 12.32
C TYR A 509 -3.35 -14.77 13.60
N PRO A 510 -4.55 -15.24 13.97
CA PRO A 510 -4.75 -15.99 15.20
C PRO A 510 -4.11 -17.38 15.12
N GLU A 511 -3.62 -17.90 16.24
CA GLU A 511 -3.09 -19.26 16.32
C GLU A 511 -4.11 -20.32 15.84
N PRO A 512 -3.68 -21.38 15.13
CA PRO A 512 -4.58 -22.43 14.68
C PRO A 512 -5.26 -23.12 15.87
N THR A 513 -6.56 -22.95 16.00
CA THR A 513 -7.41 -23.70 16.94
C THR A 513 -8.33 -24.65 16.17
N LEU A 514 -8.93 -25.64 16.83
CA LEU A 514 -9.88 -26.58 16.19
C LEU A 514 -11.08 -25.88 15.51
N ASP A 515 -11.34 -24.61 15.82
CA ASP A 515 -12.45 -23.79 15.28
C ASP A 515 -12.04 -22.93 14.06
N THR A 516 -10.80 -23.00 13.56
CA THR A 516 -10.38 -22.21 12.38
C THR A 516 -11.10 -22.61 11.09
N GLN A 517 -11.77 -23.76 11.05
CA GLN A 517 -12.57 -24.19 9.89
C GLN A 517 -13.89 -23.42 9.74
N THR A 518 -14.33 -22.66 10.74
CA THR A 518 -15.57 -21.87 10.72
C THR A 518 -15.33 -20.37 10.56
N ARG A 519 -14.09 -19.93 10.30
CA ARG A 519 -13.72 -18.52 10.19
C ARG A 519 -13.31 -18.17 8.75
N SER A 520 -13.90 -17.09 8.22
CA SER A 520 -13.44 -16.42 7.00
C SER A 520 -12.83 -15.08 7.37
N GLN A 521 -11.52 -14.93 7.18
CA GLN A 521 -10.79 -13.70 7.49
C GLN A 521 -10.01 -13.22 6.27
N LYS A 522 -10.16 -11.93 5.93
CA LYS A 522 -9.39 -11.28 4.88
C LYS A 522 -8.48 -10.22 5.48
N VAL A 523 -7.25 -10.15 4.99
CA VAL A 523 -6.29 -9.10 5.38
C VAL A 523 -5.92 -8.30 4.14
N LEU A 524 -6.12 -6.99 4.18
CA LEU A 524 -5.74 -6.11 3.07
C LEU A 524 -4.39 -5.48 3.37
N ASP A 525 -3.38 -5.83 2.57
CA ASP A 525 -2.04 -5.25 2.67
C ASP A 525 -1.94 -4.02 1.77
N PHE A 526 -1.87 -2.85 2.41
CA PHE A 526 -1.65 -1.55 1.78
C PHE A 526 -0.17 -1.14 1.78
N GLY A 527 0.72 -1.96 2.36
CA GLY A 527 2.15 -1.71 2.40
C GLY A 527 2.82 -1.85 1.04
N PRO A 528 3.93 -1.13 0.81
CA PRO A 528 4.69 -1.26 -0.43
C PRO A 528 5.43 -2.60 -0.52
N GLY A 529 5.80 -2.98 -1.74
CA GLY A 529 6.67 -4.13 -2.02
C GLY A 529 5.95 -5.43 -2.39
N GLY A 530 4.62 -5.42 -2.47
CA GLY A 530 3.81 -6.56 -2.94
C GLY A 530 4.15 -7.86 -2.24
N ILE A 531 4.52 -8.90 -3.00
CA ILE A 531 4.87 -10.23 -2.45
C ILE A 531 6.07 -10.21 -1.49
N HIS A 532 6.91 -9.18 -1.55
CA HIS A 532 8.04 -8.96 -0.66
C HIS A 532 7.75 -7.93 0.44
N GLY A 533 6.50 -7.45 0.51
CA GLY A 533 5.99 -6.53 1.50
C GLY A 533 5.77 -7.20 2.87
N ILE A 534 4.92 -6.57 3.69
CA ILE A 534 4.75 -6.96 5.10
C ILE A 534 4.09 -8.33 5.24
N ASN A 535 3.28 -8.73 4.26
CA ASN A 535 2.77 -10.09 4.15
C ASN A 535 3.87 -11.17 4.23
N SER A 536 5.10 -10.90 3.78
CA SER A 536 6.21 -11.87 3.88
C SER A 536 6.64 -12.21 5.31
N LEU A 537 6.20 -11.42 6.30
CA LEU A 537 6.42 -11.66 7.72
C LEU A 537 5.25 -12.42 8.37
N SER A 538 4.13 -12.55 7.67
CA SER A 538 2.91 -13.13 8.19
C SER A 538 2.90 -14.65 7.98
N PRO A 539 2.49 -15.44 8.97
CA PRO A 539 2.36 -16.89 8.81
C PRO A 539 1.23 -17.22 7.84
N ALA A 540 1.37 -18.33 7.11
CA ALA A 540 0.25 -18.93 6.40
C ALA A 540 -0.66 -19.63 7.41
N ILE A 541 -1.91 -19.21 7.50
CA ILE A 541 -2.91 -19.73 8.45
C ILE A 541 -4.18 -20.09 7.68
N ASP A 542 -4.67 -21.30 7.87
CA ASP A 542 -5.95 -21.75 7.29
C ASP A 542 -7.10 -20.83 7.75
N GLY A 543 -7.91 -20.38 6.79
CA GLY A 543 -9.02 -19.45 7.04
C GLY A 543 -8.65 -17.96 6.99
N VAL A 544 -7.36 -17.62 6.88
CA VAL A 544 -6.89 -16.24 6.66
C VAL A 544 -6.36 -16.09 5.24
N HIS A 545 -6.89 -15.13 4.50
CA HIS A 545 -6.45 -14.82 3.13
C HIS A 545 -5.99 -13.36 3.03
N THR A 546 -4.70 -13.15 2.78
CA THR A 546 -4.14 -11.81 2.57
C THR A 546 -4.28 -11.39 1.11
N ILE A 547 -4.82 -10.21 0.85
CA ILE A 547 -4.93 -9.57 -0.46
C ILE A 547 -3.91 -8.42 -0.53
N LEU A 548 -3.03 -8.47 -1.53
CA LEU A 548 -2.05 -7.42 -1.81
C LEU A 548 -2.70 -6.32 -2.64
N VAL A 549 -3.07 -5.21 -1.99
CA VAL A 549 -3.82 -4.11 -2.65
C VAL A 549 -2.95 -3.36 -3.68
N GLY A 550 -1.63 -3.41 -3.51
CA GLY A 550 -0.66 -2.76 -4.40
C GLY A 550 -0.44 -3.48 -5.74
N ILE A 551 -0.81 -4.76 -5.85
CA ILE A 551 -0.45 -5.61 -6.99
C ILE A 551 -1.69 -6.03 -7.76
N LEU A 552 -1.74 -5.70 -9.06
CA LEU A 552 -2.90 -5.94 -9.90
C LEU A 552 -3.19 -7.43 -10.11
N SER A 553 -2.16 -8.20 -10.50
CA SER A 553 -2.24 -9.65 -10.68
C SER A 553 -0.91 -10.33 -10.34
N GLY A 554 -0.96 -11.63 -10.10
CA GLY A 554 0.26 -12.42 -9.90
C GLY A 554 -0.02 -13.92 -9.89
N LYS A 555 1.05 -14.72 -9.78
CA LYS A 555 1.00 -16.18 -9.95
C LYS A 555 0.99 -16.96 -8.64
N GLY A 556 1.13 -16.28 -7.50
CA GLY A 556 1.24 -16.93 -6.20
C GLY A 556 -0.13 -17.27 -5.62
N ALA A 557 -0.48 -18.56 -5.55
CA ALA A 557 -1.77 -19.00 -4.99
C ALA A 557 -1.93 -18.77 -3.48
N ALA A 558 -0.85 -18.42 -2.77
CA ALA A 558 -0.84 -18.22 -1.31
C ALA A 558 -1.36 -16.84 -0.87
N VAL A 559 -1.54 -15.90 -1.80
CA VAL A 559 -2.04 -14.55 -1.54
C VAL A 559 -3.00 -14.14 -2.64
N GLY A 560 -3.94 -13.27 -2.29
CA GLY A 560 -4.79 -12.61 -3.26
C GLY A 560 -4.18 -11.33 -3.83
N TYR A 561 -4.71 -10.90 -4.97
CA TYR A 561 -4.29 -9.68 -5.67
C TYR A 561 -5.43 -8.66 -5.76
N LYS A 562 -5.12 -7.44 -6.20
CA LYS A 562 -6.06 -6.31 -6.22
C LYS A 562 -7.39 -6.62 -6.92
N GLY A 563 -7.42 -7.46 -7.95
CA GLY A 563 -8.68 -7.89 -8.58
C GLY A 563 -9.66 -8.56 -7.63
N GLU A 564 -9.18 -9.36 -6.67
CA GLU A 564 -9.99 -10.07 -5.67
C GLU A 564 -10.62 -9.14 -4.62
N LEU A 565 -10.08 -7.93 -4.47
CA LEU A 565 -10.67 -6.90 -3.59
C LEU A 565 -12.08 -6.52 -4.05
N TYR A 566 -12.35 -6.66 -5.35
CA TYR A 566 -13.59 -6.22 -6.01
C TYR A 566 -14.42 -7.38 -6.56
N GLY A 567 -13.90 -8.61 -6.54
CA GLY A 567 -14.53 -9.82 -7.05
C GLY A 567 -15.51 -10.46 -6.08
#